data_AF-A0A1W9TAD6-F1
#
_entry.id   AF-A0A1W9TAD6-F1
#
_cell.length_a   1.000
_cell.length_b   1.000
_cell.length_c   1.000
_cell.angle_alpha   90.00
_cell.angle_beta   90.00
_cell.angle_gamma   90.00
#
_symmetry.space_group_name_H-M   'P 1'
#
loop_
_entity.id
_entity.type
_entity.pdbx_description
1 polymer ?
#
loop_
_entity_poly.entity_id
_entity_poly.type
_entity_poly.pdbx_seq_one_letter_code
_entity_poly.pdbx_strand_id
1 'polypeptide(L)'
;MDVCDQAFLIIDGEPDPVDIDCSTGYTIVSNSTVNLLPGAHISETVGGGVGTGILTVNYGADNIINIFGGQIDTMLNTGSTDTVTIYGSDFAVDGVLLDPSQDQIVNTGAGTYIFDLTGVYEDGSLIDLPCYLEADGVINLNIQQTAPEIEVLPALLEWDFGDVEVGQIAIVLVQIFNYGTADLNVSSVTIAGDADFTITDGPATPLVIAPNTSIGVDFEITYAPATEAPAAAVVTIVSDDEDESIIDVALSGVGIVIVVPPTQQIQDILDYFDASVIDGTLVGYGPGNSASKRLKALRNMIESASDLINASAYAQAIDQLESIAKKTDGVSKPQDFVVGGAAAVLNTMINDLIADLAS
;
A
#
# COMPACT_ATOMS: atom_id res chain seq x y z
N MET A 1 -41.20 24.69 -9.08
CA MET A 1 -42.53 25.00 -8.48
C MET A 1 -42.33 26.36 -7.84
N ASP A 2 -43.06 27.38 -8.28
CA ASP A 2 -42.76 28.79 -8.02
C ASP A 2 -42.77 29.13 -6.51
N VAL A 3 -41.69 29.75 -6.03
CA VAL A 3 -41.43 30.03 -4.61
C VAL A 3 -42.40 31.08 -4.03
N CYS A 4 -43.08 31.84 -4.90
CA CYS A 4 -43.99 32.90 -4.46
C CYS A 4 -45.31 32.39 -3.85
N ASP A 5 -45.66 31.11 -4.02
CA ASP A 5 -46.97 30.56 -3.63
C ASP A 5 -46.91 29.33 -2.69
N GLN A 6 -45.78 29.02 -2.05
CA GLN A 6 -45.66 27.85 -1.16
C GLN A 6 -45.16 28.15 0.26
N ALA A 7 -45.73 27.43 1.23
CA ALA A 7 -45.31 27.44 2.62
C ALA A 7 -43.98 26.67 2.79
N PHE A 8 -42.94 27.37 3.25
CA PHE A 8 -41.65 26.79 3.62
C PHE A 8 -41.79 25.82 4.82
N LEU A 9 -40.94 24.78 4.83
CA LEU A 9 -40.70 23.83 5.92
C LEU A 9 -39.17 23.67 6.03
N ILE A 10 -38.42 23.95 7.11
CA ILE A 10 -38.66 24.40 8.49
C ILE A 10 -37.41 25.15 8.97
N ILE A 11 -37.65 26.11 9.87
CA ILE A 11 -36.72 26.81 10.76
C ILE A 11 -36.46 25.95 12.01
N ASP A 12 -35.19 25.71 12.34
CA ASP A 12 -34.73 25.34 13.69
C ASP A 12 -33.90 26.54 14.18
N GLY A 13 -34.24 27.33 15.22
CA GLY A 13 -35.38 27.34 16.12
C GLY A 13 -35.51 28.72 16.81
N GLU A 14 -36.76 29.15 17.05
CA GLU A 14 -37.24 30.33 17.83
C GLU A 14 -37.00 31.74 17.23
N PRO A 15 -37.86 32.74 17.53
CA PRO A 15 -39.10 33.00 16.83
C PRO A 15 -39.07 34.39 16.20
N ASP A 16 -38.41 34.56 15.06
CA ASP A 16 -38.66 35.71 14.20
C ASP A 16 -39.11 35.21 12.82
N PRO A 17 -40.18 35.79 12.24
CA PRO A 17 -40.55 35.50 10.87
C PRO A 17 -39.41 35.95 9.95
N VAL A 18 -38.81 35.00 9.24
CA VAL A 18 -37.86 35.25 8.15
C VAL A 18 -38.57 36.14 7.12
N ASP A 19 -38.14 37.40 7.02
CA ASP A 19 -38.75 38.40 6.14
C ASP A 19 -38.21 38.18 4.71
N ILE A 20 -38.89 37.31 3.94
CA ILE A 20 -38.61 37.11 2.51
C ILE A 20 -39.46 38.11 1.73
N ASP A 21 -38.85 39.19 1.24
CA ASP A 21 -39.53 40.20 0.43
C ASP A 21 -39.48 39.83 -1.06
N CYS A 22 -40.62 39.40 -1.61
CA CYS A 22 -40.80 39.09 -3.03
C CYS A 22 -41.31 40.27 -3.88
N SER A 23 -41.43 41.48 -3.32
CA SER A 23 -42.09 42.62 -3.96
C SER A 23 -41.41 43.13 -5.23
N THR A 24 -40.18 42.69 -5.49
CA THR A 24 -39.30 43.16 -6.57
C THR A 24 -38.95 42.08 -7.59
N GLY A 25 -39.43 40.85 -7.42
CA GLY A 25 -39.03 39.68 -8.23
C GLY A 25 -37.82 38.92 -7.66
N TYR A 26 -37.06 39.55 -6.75
CA TYR A 26 -35.95 38.93 -6.04
C TYR A 26 -36.46 38.12 -4.85
N THR A 27 -35.71 37.09 -4.46
CA THR A 27 -35.77 36.53 -3.10
C THR A 27 -34.72 37.25 -2.27
N ILE A 28 -35.15 38.26 -1.49
CA ILE A 28 -34.24 39.01 -0.61
C ILE A 28 -34.14 38.28 0.74
N VAL A 29 -32.92 37.99 1.17
CA VAL A 29 -32.61 37.39 2.48
C VAL A 29 -31.97 38.43 3.37
N SER A 30 -32.49 38.60 4.59
CA SER A 30 -31.97 39.56 5.55
C SER A 30 -31.92 38.97 6.96
N ASN A 31 -30.73 38.96 7.56
CA ASN A 31 -30.43 38.46 8.90
C ASN A 31 -31.04 37.06 9.17
N SER A 32 -30.91 36.16 8.20
CA SER A 32 -31.64 34.89 8.17
C SER A 32 -30.75 33.71 7.76
N THR A 33 -31.18 32.51 8.13
CA THR A 33 -30.61 31.25 7.62
C THR A 33 -31.52 30.66 6.55
N VAL A 34 -30.96 30.32 5.40
CA VAL A 34 -31.66 29.73 4.25
C VAL A 34 -31.01 28.40 3.90
N ASN A 35 -31.82 27.34 3.83
CA ASN A 35 -31.38 26.01 3.39
C ASN A 35 -32.12 25.63 2.10
N LEU A 36 -31.41 25.57 0.98
CA LEU A 36 -31.93 25.10 -0.30
C LEU A 36 -31.70 23.60 -0.45
N LEU A 37 -32.73 22.83 -0.06
CA LEU A 37 -32.73 21.37 -0.13
C LEU A 37 -32.96 20.86 -1.56
N PRO A 38 -32.64 19.58 -1.85
CA PRO A 38 -32.97 18.93 -3.12
C PRO A 38 -34.42 19.16 -3.56
N GLY A 39 -34.59 19.66 -4.79
CA GLY A 39 -35.89 19.96 -5.39
C GLY A 39 -36.47 21.34 -5.04
N ALA A 40 -35.82 22.13 -4.18
CA ALA A 40 -36.10 23.56 -4.06
C ALA A 40 -35.71 24.30 -5.35
N HIS A 41 -36.46 25.33 -5.74
CA HIS A 41 -36.20 26.01 -7.01
C HIS A 41 -36.59 27.48 -6.95
N ILE A 42 -35.60 28.37 -6.90
CA ILE A 42 -35.78 29.82 -7.07
C ILE A 42 -35.89 30.09 -8.56
N SER A 43 -37.12 30.06 -9.07
CA SER A 43 -37.41 30.06 -10.51
C SER A 43 -37.70 31.43 -11.10
N GLU A 44 -37.40 31.61 -12.39
CA GLU A 44 -37.91 32.72 -13.19
C GLU A 44 -39.38 32.45 -13.58
N THR A 45 -40.36 33.12 -12.97
CA THR A 45 -41.76 32.97 -13.40
C THR A 45 -41.95 33.63 -14.77
N VAL A 46 -42.59 32.91 -15.70
CA VAL A 46 -42.92 33.41 -17.05
C VAL A 46 -43.86 34.63 -16.94
N GLY A 47 -43.30 35.82 -16.99
CA GLY A 47 -44.01 37.07 -16.70
C GLY A 47 -43.12 38.31 -16.52
N GLY A 48 -41.80 38.14 -16.41
CA GLY A 48 -40.79 39.14 -16.77
C GLY A 48 -40.86 40.46 -15.99
N GLY A 49 -40.72 40.38 -14.67
CA GLY A 49 -40.23 41.50 -13.87
C GLY A 49 -38.70 41.55 -13.91
N VAL A 50 -38.10 42.71 -13.69
CA VAL A 50 -36.64 42.82 -13.52
C VAL A 50 -36.31 42.19 -12.16
N GLY A 51 -35.71 40.99 -12.13
CA GLY A 51 -35.19 40.40 -10.90
C GLY A 51 -35.68 38.99 -10.50
N THR A 52 -36.52 38.34 -11.31
CA THR A 52 -37.04 36.97 -11.06
C THR A 52 -35.95 35.90 -11.13
N GLY A 53 -36.03 34.84 -10.31
CA GLY A 53 -35.02 33.77 -10.28
C GLY A 53 -33.72 34.13 -9.55
N ILE A 54 -33.70 35.25 -8.81
CA ILE A 54 -32.53 35.76 -8.10
C ILE A 54 -32.65 35.52 -6.60
N LEU A 55 -31.61 34.94 -6.00
CA LEU A 55 -31.38 34.97 -4.56
C LEU A 55 -30.39 36.09 -4.24
N THR A 56 -30.83 37.11 -3.51
CA THR A 56 -29.96 38.22 -3.12
C THR A 56 -29.97 38.40 -1.60
N VAL A 57 -28.80 38.68 -1.05
CA VAL A 57 -28.64 39.08 0.34
C VAL A 57 -28.86 40.58 0.51
N ASN A 58 -29.34 41.00 1.68
CA ASN A 58 -29.40 42.40 2.07
C ASN A 58 -28.02 42.86 2.58
N TYR A 59 -27.59 44.06 2.14
CA TYR A 59 -26.29 44.62 2.48
C TYR A 59 -26.09 44.80 3.99
N GLY A 60 -25.00 44.22 4.51
CA GLY A 60 -24.59 44.36 5.91
C GLY A 60 -25.40 43.51 6.89
N ALA A 61 -26.07 42.47 6.40
CA ALA A 61 -26.68 41.44 7.23
C ALA A 61 -25.80 40.17 7.25
N ASP A 62 -25.78 39.47 8.39
CA ASP A 62 -25.01 38.23 8.56
C ASP A 62 -25.88 37.02 8.15
N ASN A 63 -26.13 36.86 6.85
CA ASN A 63 -26.97 35.76 6.37
C ASN A 63 -26.20 34.43 6.33
N ILE A 64 -26.89 33.32 6.55
CA ILE A 64 -26.33 31.97 6.37
C ILE A 64 -27.11 31.29 5.25
N ILE A 65 -26.45 30.88 4.17
CA ILE A 65 -27.09 30.22 3.03
C ILE A 65 -26.41 28.88 2.79
N ASN A 66 -27.16 27.79 2.93
CA ASN A 66 -26.71 26.44 2.62
C ASN A 66 -27.45 25.88 1.41
N ILE A 67 -26.72 25.38 0.41
CA ILE A 67 -27.31 24.83 -0.82
C ILE A 67 -26.95 23.35 -0.94
N PHE A 68 -27.93 22.48 -0.70
CA PHE A 68 -27.78 21.02 -0.71
C PHE A 68 -28.27 20.34 -2.00
N GLY A 69 -29.08 21.03 -2.81
CA GLY A 69 -29.64 20.47 -4.06
C GLY A 69 -30.74 21.31 -4.72
N GLY A 70 -30.81 22.60 -4.38
CA GLY A 70 -31.83 23.51 -4.91
C GLY A 70 -31.31 24.35 -6.09
N GLN A 71 -32.17 24.64 -7.05
CA GLN A 71 -31.84 25.41 -8.26
C GLN A 71 -32.12 26.91 -8.09
N ILE A 72 -31.31 27.75 -8.72
CA ILE A 72 -31.49 29.20 -8.80
C ILE A 72 -31.34 29.58 -10.28
N ASP A 73 -32.43 30.02 -10.92
CA ASP A 73 -32.45 30.18 -12.38
C ASP A 73 -31.60 31.32 -12.91
N THR A 74 -31.38 32.38 -12.13
CA THR A 74 -30.78 33.62 -12.64
C THR A 74 -29.47 33.97 -11.96
N MET A 75 -29.46 34.15 -10.65
CA MET A 75 -28.20 34.42 -9.94
C MET A 75 -28.31 34.23 -8.43
N LEU A 76 -27.20 33.82 -7.83
CA LEU A 76 -26.89 34.00 -6.42
C LEU A 76 -26.04 35.27 -6.26
N ASN A 77 -26.56 36.26 -5.55
CA ASN A 77 -25.86 37.51 -5.22
C ASN A 77 -25.54 37.56 -3.73
N THR A 78 -24.25 37.58 -3.38
CA THR A 78 -23.78 37.49 -1.99
C THR A 78 -22.56 38.37 -1.71
N GLY A 79 -22.41 38.82 -0.45
CA GLY A 79 -21.33 39.72 -0.03
C GLY A 79 -20.43 39.15 1.06
N SER A 80 -19.63 40.03 1.66
CA SER A 80 -18.58 39.69 2.65
C SER A 80 -19.08 39.49 4.08
N THR A 81 -20.32 39.86 4.37
CA THR A 81 -20.95 39.60 5.68
C THR A 81 -21.70 38.27 5.73
N ASP A 82 -21.91 37.63 4.58
CA ASP A 82 -22.71 36.42 4.45
C ASP A 82 -21.83 35.17 4.54
N THR A 83 -22.39 34.11 5.11
CA THR A 83 -21.82 32.76 5.07
C THR A 83 -22.59 31.92 4.07
N VAL A 84 -22.04 31.76 2.86
CA VAL A 84 -22.61 30.86 1.84
C VAL A 84 -21.83 29.55 1.83
N THR A 85 -22.54 28.43 1.86
CA THR A 85 -21.97 27.09 1.70
C THR A 85 -22.74 26.30 0.64
N ILE A 86 -22.04 25.80 -0.36
CA ILE A 86 -22.61 24.95 -1.43
C ILE A 86 -22.05 23.54 -1.27
N TYR A 87 -22.94 22.56 -1.18
CA TYR A 87 -22.60 21.16 -0.96
C TYR A 87 -22.63 20.42 -2.30
N GLY A 88 -21.56 19.71 -2.65
CA GLY A 88 -21.46 19.00 -3.92
C GLY A 88 -20.05 18.49 -4.24
N SER A 89 -19.89 17.96 -5.43
CA SER A 89 -18.62 17.47 -6.00
C SER A 89 -18.34 18.13 -7.35
N ASP A 90 -17.12 17.94 -7.86
CA ASP A 90 -16.71 18.30 -9.22
C ASP A 90 -16.94 19.78 -9.56
N PHE A 91 -16.71 20.65 -8.58
CA PHE A 91 -16.94 22.07 -8.75
C PHE A 91 -16.04 22.63 -9.85
N ALA A 92 -16.63 23.42 -10.73
CA ALA A 92 -15.91 24.13 -11.79
C ALA A 92 -16.37 25.58 -11.83
N VAL A 93 -15.41 26.49 -12.05
CA VAL A 93 -15.67 27.92 -12.24
C VAL A 93 -15.44 28.25 -13.69
N ASP A 94 -16.48 28.77 -14.36
CA ASP A 94 -16.48 29.08 -15.79
C ASP A 94 -16.01 27.89 -16.66
N GLY A 95 -16.37 26.68 -16.24
CA GLY A 95 -16.02 25.42 -16.91
C GLY A 95 -14.61 24.88 -16.62
N VAL A 96 -13.84 25.52 -15.73
CA VAL A 96 -12.54 25.03 -15.27
C VAL A 96 -12.72 24.35 -13.92
N LEU A 97 -12.41 23.05 -13.85
CA LEU A 97 -12.47 22.28 -12.60
C LEU A 97 -11.56 22.92 -11.54
N LEU A 98 -12.09 23.05 -10.33
CA LEU A 98 -11.34 23.50 -9.17
C LEU A 98 -10.45 22.38 -8.65
N ASP A 99 -9.34 22.77 -8.02
CA ASP A 99 -8.44 21.87 -7.30
C ASP A 99 -9.21 21.16 -6.16
N PRO A 100 -9.03 19.84 -5.93
CA PRO A 100 -9.69 19.12 -4.84
C PRO A 100 -9.49 19.71 -3.44
N SER A 101 -8.36 20.40 -3.22
CA SER A 101 -8.05 21.07 -1.95
C SER A 101 -8.69 22.46 -1.82
N GLN A 102 -9.28 23.01 -2.88
CA GLN A 102 -9.84 24.35 -2.89
C GLN A 102 -11.26 24.39 -2.31
N ASP A 103 -11.37 24.55 -0.99
CA ASP A 103 -12.62 24.59 -0.23
C ASP A 103 -13.41 25.91 -0.30
N GLN A 104 -12.88 26.94 -0.97
CA GLN A 104 -13.50 28.26 -1.05
C GLN A 104 -13.28 28.95 -2.40
N ILE A 105 -14.26 29.77 -2.78
CA ILE A 105 -14.11 30.79 -3.82
C ILE A 105 -14.14 32.15 -3.14
N VAL A 106 -13.07 32.92 -3.28
CA VAL A 106 -12.89 34.22 -2.61
C VAL A 106 -12.75 35.31 -3.66
N ASN A 107 -13.58 36.35 -3.54
CA ASN A 107 -13.38 37.56 -4.34
C ASN A 107 -12.34 38.48 -3.66
N THR A 108 -11.12 38.48 -4.19
CA THR A 108 -10.02 39.34 -3.70
C THR A 108 -9.96 40.71 -4.38
N GLY A 109 -10.87 40.99 -5.32
CA GLY A 109 -10.94 42.23 -6.09
C GLY A 109 -11.88 43.27 -5.48
N ALA A 110 -11.68 44.54 -5.87
CA ALA A 110 -12.51 45.65 -5.39
C ALA A 110 -13.89 45.77 -6.07
N GLY A 111 -14.23 44.87 -7.01
CA GLY A 111 -15.51 44.85 -7.73
C GLY A 111 -16.14 43.47 -7.68
N THR A 112 -17.40 43.34 -8.11
CA THR A 112 -18.12 42.06 -8.10
C THR A 112 -17.44 41.05 -9.03
N TYR A 113 -17.13 39.87 -8.49
CA TYR A 113 -16.69 38.71 -9.25
C TYR A 113 -17.91 37.94 -9.74
N ILE A 114 -18.07 37.88 -11.07
CA ILE A 114 -19.18 37.19 -11.73
C ILE A 114 -18.62 35.94 -12.40
N PHE A 115 -19.20 34.79 -12.10
CA PHE A 115 -18.78 33.49 -12.64
C PHE A 115 -19.94 32.49 -12.64
N ASP A 116 -19.86 31.49 -13.52
CA ASP A 116 -20.76 30.35 -13.49
C ASP A 116 -20.12 29.23 -12.67
N LEU A 117 -20.80 28.81 -11.59
CA LEU A 117 -20.40 27.67 -10.78
C LEU A 117 -21.16 26.43 -11.24
N THR A 118 -20.42 25.43 -11.71
CA THR A 118 -20.97 24.11 -12.04
C THR A 118 -20.45 23.04 -11.10
N GLY A 119 -21.10 21.88 -11.07
CA GLY A 119 -20.72 20.74 -10.22
C GLY A 119 -21.84 19.71 -10.17
N VAL A 120 -21.79 18.82 -9.18
CA VAL A 120 -22.80 17.76 -8.98
C VAL A 120 -23.24 17.75 -7.52
N TYR A 121 -24.55 17.78 -7.27
CA TYR A 121 -25.11 17.60 -5.92
C TYR A 121 -25.04 16.14 -5.48
N GLU A 122 -25.23 15.87 -4.18
CA GLU A 122 -25.20 14.50 -3.62
C GLU A 122 -26.19 13.55 -4.31
N ASP A 123 -27.34 14.06 -4.79
CA ASP A 123 -28.35 13.26 -5.50
C ASP A 123 -28.03 13.01 -6.99
N GLY A 124 -26.88 13.49 -7.47
CA GLY A 124 -26.41 13.38 -8.85
C GLY A 124 -26.98 14.43 -9.80
N SER A 125 -27.81 15.36 -9.33
CA SER A 125 -28.26 16.49 -10.14
C SER A 125 -27.15 17.51 -10.34
N LEU A 126 -27.18 18.22 -11.48
CA LEU A 126 -26.14 19.19 -11.81
C LEU A 126 -26.33 20.49 -11.04
N ILE A 127 -25.22 21.04 -10.56
CA ILE A 127 -25.10 22.43 -10.14
C ILE A 127 -24.84 23.25 -11.40
N ASP A 128 -25.67 24.27 -11.62
CA ASP A 128 -25.51 25.28 -12.66
C ASP A 128 -25.97 26.61 -12.06
N LEU A 129 -25.03 27.35 -11.49
CA LEU A 129 -25.32 28.48 -10.62
C LEU A 129 -24.51 29.72 -11.01
N PRO A 130 -25.13 30.72 -11.64
CA PRO A 130 -24.52 32.01 -11.86
C PRO A 130 -24.30 32.74 -10.52
N CYS A 131 -23.06 33.05 -10.19
CA CYS A 131 -22.66 33.67 -8.93
C CYS A 131 -22.21 35.12 -9.16
N TYR A 132 -22.67 36.01 -8.29
CA TYR A 132 -22.24 37.40 -8.18
C TYR A 132 -21.71 37.60 -6.77
N LEU A 133 -20.39 37.54 -6.64
CA LEU A 133 -19.69 37.61 -5.36
C LEU A 133 -19.12 39.01 -5.20
N GLU A 134 -19.62 39.80 -4.25
CA GLU A 134 -19.11 41.14 -4.02
C GLU A 134 -17.69 41.16 -3.46
N ALA A 135 -17.08 42.35 -3.38
CA ALA A 135 -15.73 42.50 -2.87
C ALA A 135 -15.58 41.89 -1.47
N ASP A 136 -14.52 41.14 -1.26
CA ASP A 136 -14.21 40.38 -0.03
C ASP A 136 -15.24 39.27 0.30
N GLY A 137 -16.17 38.96 -0.61
CA GLY A 137 -17.13 37.86 -0.46
C GLY A 137 -16.46 36.49 -0.53
N VAL A 138 -17.04 35.52 0.19
CA VAL A 138 -16.59 34.12 0.22
C VAL A 138 -17.77 33.19 -0.04
N ILE A 139 -17.60 32.26 -0.96
CA ILE A 139 -18.46 31.07 -1.08
C ILE A 139 -17.65 29.88 -0.59
N ASN A 140 -18.13 29.22 0.46
CA ASN A 140 -17.58 27.96 0.93
C ASN A 140 -18.11 26.83 0.05
N LEU A 141 -17.21 25.96 -0.37
CA LEU A 141 -17.52 24.72 -1.06
C LEU A 141 -17.38 23.61 -0.02
N ASN A 142 -18.50 22.97 0.31
CA ASN A 142 -18.47 21.78 1.13
C ASN A 142 -18.34 20.57 0.20
N ILE A 143 -17.08 20.27 -0.07
CA ILE A 143 -16.61 19.43 -1.15
C ILE A 143 -16.73 17.94 -0.78
N GLN A 144 -17.44 17.19 -1.62
CA GLN A 144 -17.30 15.73 -1.82
C GLN A 144 -16.60 15.47 -3.16
N GLN A 145 -15.56 16.23 -3.51
CA GLN A 145 -14.85 16.06 -4.79
C GLN A 145 -14.20 14.70 -4.83
N THR A 146 -14.47 13.98 -5.91
CA THR A 146 -13.92 12.65 -6.10
C THR A 146 -12.49 12.78 -6.60
N ALA A 147 -11.52 12.48 -5.75
CA ALA A 147 -10.11 12.41 -6.11
C ALA A 147 -9.58 10.99 -5.84
N PRO A 148 -8.66 10.46 -6.66
CA PRO A 148 -7.88 9.30 -6.26
C PRO A 148 -7.00 9.67 -5.06
N GLU A 149 -6.69 8.69 -4.21
CA GLU A 149 -5.73 8.84 -3.11
C GLU A 149 -5.00 7.50 -2.99
N ILE A 150 -3.75 7.46 -3.40
CA ILE A 150 -2.90 6.28 -3.37
C ILE A 150 -2.35 6.08 -1.95
N GLU A 151 -2.32 4.83 -1.49
CA GLU A 151 -1.51 4.46 -0.34
C GLU A 151 -0.71 3.22 -0.70
N VAL A 152 0.57 3.19 -0.32
CA VAL A 152 1.47 2.07 -0.61
C VAL A 152 1.98 1.44 0.67
N LEU A 153 1.85 0.13 0.78
CA LEU A 153 2.49 -0.66 1.83
C LEU A 153 3.75 -1.37 1.29
N PRO A 154 4.84 -1.45 2.07
CA PRO A 154 4.97 -0.96 3.46
C PRO A 154 4.99 0.58 3.55
N ALA A 155 4.30 1.14 4.55
CA ALA A 155 4.08 2.58 4.71
C ALA A 155 5.37 3.41 4.95
N LEU A 156 6.47 2.76 5.33
CA LEU A 156 7.78 3.44 5.44
C LEU A 156 8.43 3.67 4.07
N LEU A 157 7.83 3.13 2.99
CA LEU A 157 8.37 3.16 1.63
C LEU A 157 9.80 2.64 1.54
N GLU A 158 10.15 1.74 2.44
CA GLU A 158 11.42 1.03 2.47
C GLU A 158 11.18 -0.41 2.91
N TRP A 159 11.95 -1.33 2.34
CA TRP A 159 11.98 -2.72 2.76
C TRP A 159 13.39 -3.28 2.75
N ASP A 160 13.82 -3.79 3.90
CA ASP A 160 15.08 -4.51 4.04
C ASP A 160 14.82 -6.02 4.14
N PHE A 161 15.30 -6.76 3.15
CA PHE A 161 15.28 -8.22 3.15
C PHE A 161 16.26 -8.82 4.17
N GLY A 162 17.19 -8.01 4.70
CA GLY A 162 18.23 -8.47 5.62
C GLY A 162 19.21 -9.42 4.93
N ASP A 163 19.74 -10.35 5.73
CA ASP A 163 20.67 -11.37 5.24
C ASP A 163 19.92 -12.51 4.53
N VAL A 164 20.23 -12.72 3.26
CA VAL A 164 19.69 -13.81 2.44
C VAL A 164 20.86 -14.65 1.90
N GLU A 165 20.78 -15.96 2.08
CA GLU A 165 21.83 -16.86 1.61
C GLU A 165 21.94 -16.82 0.07
N VAL A 166 23.16 -16.78 -0.45
CA VAL A 166 23.42 -16.78 -1.89
C VAL A 166 22.75 -17.99 -2.56
N GLY A 167 21.97 -17.72 -3.61
CA GLY A 167 21.19 -18.74 -4.34
C GLY A 167 19.83 -19.09 -3.71
N GLN A 168 19.49 -18.52 -2.55
CA GLN A 168 18.14 -18.51 -2.00
C GLN A 168 17.37 -17.26 -2.43
N ILE A 169 16.08 -17.23 -2.09
CA ILE A 169 15.20 -16.10 -2.39
C ILE A 169 14.48 -15.63 -1.13
N ALA A 170 14.16 -14.34 -1.09
CA ALA A 170 13.25 -13.74 -0.14
C ALA A 170 12.23 -12.86 -0.87
N ILE A 171 11.02 -12.75 -0.32
CA ILE A 171 9.88 -12.12 -0.99
C ILE A 171 9.22 -11.09 -0.07
N VAL A 172 8.81 -9.95 -0.64
CA VAL A 172 7.91 -8.97 -0.01
C VAL A 172 6.77 -8.64 -0.96
N LEU A 173 5.60 -8.32 -0.40
CA LEU A 173 4.50 -7.74 -1.15
C LEU A 173 4.51 -6.22 -0.99
N VAL A 174 4.59 -5.52 -2.12
CA VAL A 174 4.25 -4.10 -2.20
C VAL A 174 2.77 -4.01 -2.56
N GLN A 175 1.97 -3.39 -1.71
CA GLN A 175 0.53 -3.31 -1.89
C GLN A 175 0.11 -1.88 -2.20
N ILE A 176 -0.73 -1.70 -3.22
CA ILE A 176 -1.25 -0.40 -3.62
C ILE A 176 -2.74 -0.33 -3.31
N PHE A 177 -3.16 0.70 -2.59
CA PHE A 177 -4.56 0.97 -2.25
C PHE A 177 -5.02 2.26 -2.92
N ASN A 178 -6.34 2.39 -3.06
CA ASN A 178 -7.00 3.65 -3.34
C ASN A 178 -7.96 3.98 -2.20
N TYR A 179 -7.57 4.93 -1.34
CA TYR A 179 -8.41 5.48 -0.28
C TYR A 179 -9.22 6.70 -0.74
N GLY A 180 -9.09 7.05 -2.00
CA GLY A 180 -9.78 8.16 -2.62
C GLY A 180 -11.24 7.83 -2.90
N THR A 181 -11.92 8.83 -3.41
CA THR A 181 -13.33 8.80 -3.79
C THR A 181 -13.52 8.73 -5.31
N ALA A 182 -12.44 8.83 -6.11
CA ALA A 182 -12.41 8.51 -7.55
C ALA A 182 -11.54 7.26 -7.86
N ASP A 183 -11.65 6.76 -9.09
CA ASP A 183 -10.78 5.69 -9.61
C ASP A 183 -9.31 6.18 -9.69
N LEU A 184 -8.37 5.38 -9.19
CA LEU A 184 -6.92 5.61 -9.28
C LEU A 184 -6.35 4.86 -10.48
N ASN A 185 -5.74 5.58 -11.43
CA ASN A 185 -5.07 5.03 -12.60
C ASN A 185 -3.57 4.89 -12.35
N VAL A 186 -3.12 3.66 -12.05
CA VAL A 186 -1.68 3.35 -11.94
C VAL A 186 -1.13 3.11 -13.36
N SER A 187 -0.32 4.05 -13.83
CA SER A 187 0.26 4.06 -15.17
C SER A 187 1.39 3.05 -15.34
N SER A 188 2.23 2.89 -14.32
CA SER A 188 3.35 1.93 -14.34
C SER A 188 3.83 1.57 -12.94
N VAL A 189 4.30 0.34 -12.80
CA VAL A 189 5.10 -0.14 -11.66
C VAL A 189 6.37 -0.74 -12.22
N THR A 190 7.53 -0.19 -11.86
CA THR A 190 8.82 -0.58 -12.41
C THR A 190 9.86 -0.74 -11.31
N ILE A 191 10.91 -1.52 -11.56
CA ILE A 191 12.03 -1.70 -10.63
C ILE A 191 13.34 -1.36 -11.31
N ALA A 192 14.20 -0.62 -10.61
CA ALA A 192 15.53 -0.24 -11.09
C ALA A 192 16.58 -0.35 -9.97
N GLY A 193 17.79 -0.79 -10.31
CA GLY A 193 18.87 -0.99 -9.35
C GLY A 193 19.63 -2.29 -9.63
N ASP A 194 19.98 -3.00 -8.56
CA ASP A 194 20.62 -4.31 -8.68
C ASP A 194 19.68 -5.33 -9.33
N ALA A 195 20.24 -6.21 -10.17
CA ALA A 195 19.50 -7.24 -10.89
C ALA A 195 19.03 -8.39 -10.01
N ASP A 196 19.54 -8.46 -8.77
CA ASP A 196 19.10 -9.40 -7.75
C ASP A 196 17.64 -9.13 -7.29
N PHE A 197 17.07 -7.96 -7.60
CA PHE A 197 15.67 -7.63 -7.32
C PHE A 197 14.80 -7.68 -8.57
N THR A 198 13.65 -8.33 -8.48
CA THR A 198 12.69 -8.47 -9.59
C THR A 198 11.25 -8.38 -9.12
N ILE A 199 10.37 -7.82 -9.96
CA ILE A 199 8.90 -7.96 -9.79
C ILE A 199 8.53 -9.32 -10.38
N THR A 200 8.15 -10.28 -9.54
CA THR A 200 7.90 -11.68 -9.93
C THR A 200 6.44 -11.99 -10.19
N ASP A 201 5.54 -11.28 -9.52
CA ASP A 201 4.09 -11.39 -9.72
C ASP A 201 3.40 -10.04 -9.53
N GLY A 202 2.22 -9.90 -10.11
CA GLY A 202 1.40 -8.70 -10.04
C GLY A 202 0.60 -8.46 -11.32
N PRO A 203 -0.45 -7.62 -11.25
CA PRO A 203 -1.23 -7.26 -12.43
C PRO A 203 -0.41 -6.45 -13.43
N ALA A 204 -0.77 -6.57 -14.71
CA ALA A 204 -0.17 -5.76 -15.77
C ALA A 204 -0.59 -4.29 -15.62
N THR A 205 0.35 -3.37 -15.89
CA THR A 205 0.07 -1.93 -15.97
C THR A 205 -0.11 -1.46 -17.43
N PRO A 206 -0.91 -0.41 -17.68
CA PRO A 206 -1.67 0.37 -16.70
C PRO A 206 -2.87 -0.40 -16.12
N LEU A 207 -3.26 -0.07 -14.89
CA LEU A 207 -4.43 -0.65 -14.20
C LEU A 207 -5.22 0.41 -13.44
N VAL A 208 -6.48 0.11 -13.17
CA VAL A 208 -7.40 1.00 -12.42
C VAL A 208 -7.77 0.35 -11.09
N ILE A 209 -7.62 1.09 -9.99
CA ILE A 209 -8.04 0.70 -8.65
C ILE A 209 -9.26 1.54 -8.28
N ALA A 210 -10.40 0.87 -8.04
CA ALA A 210 -11.64 1.53 -7.63
C ALA A 210 -11.47 2.35 -6.33
N PRO A 211 -12.29 3.37 -6.06
CA PRO A 211 -12.23 4.15 -4.83
C PRO A 211 -12.58 3.35 -3.57
N ASN A 212 -12.15 3.85 -2.42
CA ASN A 212 -12.43 3.33 -1.08
C ASN A 212 -12.17 1.82 -0.92
N THR A 213 -11.12 1.31 -1.56
CA THR A 213 -10.79 -0.12 -1.49
C THR A 213 -10.06 -0.42 -0.20
N SER A 214 -10.63 -1.31 0.63
CA SER A 214 -9.93 -1.92 1.77
C SER A 214 -9.05 -3.10 1.37
N ILE A 215 -9.07 -3.48 0.08
CA ILE A 215 -8.28 -4.56 -0.50
C ILE A 215 -7.25 -3.92 -1.44
N GLY A 216 -5.97 -4.06 -1.10
CA GLY A 216 -4.87 -3.59 -1.92
C GLY A 216 -4.62 -4.50 -3.13
N VAL A 217 -3.95 -3.94 -4.12
CA VAL A 217 -3.41 -4.65 -5.28
C VAL A 217 -1.97 -5.03 -4.97
N ASP A 218 -1.68 -6.33 -5.01
CA ASP A 218 -0.37 -6.87 -4.63
C ASP A 218 0.59 -6.93 -5.83
N PHE A 219 1.82 -6.47 -5.61
CA PHE A 219 2.99 -6.71 -6.45
C PHE A 219 4.04 -7.47 -5.63
N GLU A 220 4.42 -8.65 -6.12
CA GLU A 220 5.42 -9.49 -5.48
C GLU A 220 6.82 -9.08 -5.93
N ILE A 221 7.67 -8.71 -4.97
CA ILE A 221 9.07 -8.38 -5.20
C ILE A 221 9.94 -9.50 -4.62
N THR A 222 10.78 -10.07 -5.46
CA THR A 222 11.75 -11.10 -5.07
C THR A 222 13.17 -10.53 -5.03
N TYR A 223 13.87 -10.78 -3.93
CA TYR A 223 15.33 -10.62 -3.82
C TYR A 223 16.01 -11.99 -3.89
N ALA A 224 16.95 -12.16 -4.82
CA ALA A 224 17.65 -13.41 -5.09
C ALA A 224 19.17 -13.17 -5.26
N PRO A 225 19.94 -13.02 -4.17
CA PRO A 225 21.35 -12.67 -4.26
C PRO A 225 22.18 -13.75 -4.96
N ALA A 226 22.95 -13.34 -5.97
CA ALA A 226 23.88 -14.22 -6.67
C ALA A 226 25.31 -14.20 -6.08
N THR A 227 25.63 -13.19 -5.25
CA THR A 227 26.97 -13.02 -4.66
C THR A 227 26.89 -12.53 -3.21
N GLU A 228 27.97 -12.72 -2.46
CA GLU A 228 28.08 -12.21 -1.09
C GLU A 228 28.36 -10.70 -1.10
N ALA A 229 27.30 -9.89 -1.15
CA ALA A 229 27.38 -8.43 -1.20
C ALA A 229 26.06 -7.77 -0.78
N PRO A 230 26.10 -6.52 -0.26
CA PRO A 230 24.91 -5.70 -0.14
C PRO A 230 24.39 -5.31 -1.53
N ALA A 231 23.06 -5.33 -1.70
CA ALA A 231 22.36 -4.95 -2.92
C ALA A 231 21.23 -3.95 -2.59
N ALA A 232 20.89 -3.09 -3.55
CA ALA A 232 19.80 -2.14 -3.42
C ALA A 232 19.07 -1.89 -4.75
N ALA A 233 17.78 -1.62 -4.66
CA ALA A 233 16.92 -1.24 -5.79
C ALA A 233 15.81 -0.30 -5.34
N VAL A 234 15.07 0.26 -6.29
CA VAL A 234 13.89 1.09 -6.04
C VAL A 234 12.75 0.60 -6.92
N VAL A 235 11.58 0.41 -6.33
CA VAL A 235 10.32 0.22 -7.06
C VAL A 235 9.66 1.58 -7.22
N THR A 236 9.42 2.00 -8.46
CA THR A 236 8.75 3.26 -8.78
C THR A 236 7.33 2.98 -9.28
N ILE A 237 6.35 3.57 -8.60
CA ILE A 237 4.92 3.52 -8.91
C ILE A 237 4.53 4.90 -9.44
N VAL A 238 3.86 4.95 -10.59
CA VAL A 238 3.37 6.20 -11.20
C VAL A 238 1.85 6.13 -11.33
N SER A 239 1.15 7.11 -10.80
CA SER A 239 -0.32 7.20 -10.81
C SER A 239 -0.80 8.59 -11.25
N ASP A 240 -2.11 8.76 -11.32
CA ASP A 240 -2.80 10.04 -11.52
C ASP A 240 -3.27 10.68 -10.19
N ASP A 241 -2.73 10.22 -9.07
CA ASP A 241 -2.87 10.95 -7.81
C ASP A 241 -2.12 12.29 -7.91
N GLU A 242 -2.79 13.39 -7.62
CA GLU A 242 -2.30 14.73 -7.96
C GLU A 242 -1.14 15.18 -7.06
N ASP A 243 -1.19 14.84 -5.77
CA ASP A 243 -0.14 15.18 -4.81
C ASP A 243 0.90 14.07 -4.61
N GLU A 244 0.53 12.81 -4.87
CA GLU A 244 1.41 11.63 -4.79
C GLU A 244 1.58 10.87 -6.13
N SER A 245 1.67 11.60 -7.24
CA SER A 245 1.79 11.03 -8.61
C SER A 245 2.94 10.05 -8.84
N ILE A 246 3.99 10.08 -8.01
CA ILE A 246 5.12 9.16 -8.07
C ILE A 246 5.51 8.74 -6.64
N ILE A 247 5.48 7.43 -6.40
CA ILE A 247 5.95 6.82 -5.15
C ILE A 247 7.14 5.91 -5.43
N ASP A 248 8.22 6.12 -4.69
CA ASP A 248 9.43 5.29 -4.72
C ASP A 248 9.53 4.46 -3.44
N VAL A 249 9.60 3.14 -3.57
CA VAL A 249 9.84 2.19 -2.48
C VAL A 249 11.29 1.71 -2.55
N ALA A 250 12.10 2.07 -1.56
CA ALA A 250 13.50 1.67 -1.48
C ALA A 250 13.63 0.21 -1.02
N LEU A 251 14.51 -0.56 -1.66
CA LEU A 251 14.77 -1.96 -1.32
C LEU A 251 16.25 -2.14 -0.95
N SER A 252 16.52 -2.94 0.08
CA SER A 252 17.87 -3.37 0.44
C SER A 252 17.90 -4.84 0.83
N GLY A 253 19.09 -5.43 0.72
CA GLY A 253 19.37 -6.77 1.24
C GLY A 253 20.86 -7.06 1.18
N VAL A 254 21.29 -8.12 1.86
CA VAL A 254 22.69 -8.57 1.85
C VAL A 254 22.73 -10.05 1.51
N GLY A 255 23.41 -10.38 0.41
CA GLY A 255 23.78 -11.74 0.09
C GLY A 255 24.83 -12.23 1.09
N ILE A 256 24.56 -13.34 1.77
CA ILE A 256 25.52 -13.97 2.69
C ILE A 256 25.87 -15.39 2.25
N VAL A 257 27.09 -15.82 2.57
CA VAL A 257 27.46 -17.24 2.45
C VAL A 257 27.44 -17.84 3.85
N ILE A 258 26.56 -18.81 4.08
CA ILE A 258 26.51 -19.50 5.37
C ILE A 258 27.65 -20.51 5.44
N VAL A 259 28.64 -20.23 6.28
CA VAL A 259 29.68 -21.20 6.63
C VAL A 259 29.21 -21.98 7.86
N VAL A 260 28.80 -23.23 7.66
CA VAL A 260 28.43 -24.12 8.77
C VAL A 260 29.70 -24.44 9.56
N PRO A 261 29.78 -24.15 10.88
CA PRO A 261 31.01 -24.41 11.63
C PRO A 261 31.27 -25.92 11.72
N PRO A 262 32.55 -26.37 11.75
CA PRO A 262 32.88 -27.79 11.80
C PRO A 262 32.25 -28.54 12.98
N THR A 263 32.01 -27.85 14.10
CA THR A 263 31.32 -28.40 15.27
C THR A 263 29.85 -28.74 14.99
N GLN A 264 29.17 -27.98 14.13
CA GLN A 264 27.80 -28.28 13.73
C GLN A 264 27.77 -29.38 12.68
N GLN A 265 28.66 -29.33 11.68
CA GLN A 265 28.76 -30.36 10.66
C GLN A 265 28.98 -31.76 11.25
N ILE A 266 29.88 -31.90 12.25
CA ILE A 266 30.09 -33.21 12.90
C ILE A 266 28.88 -33.66 13.74
N GLN A 267 28.11 -32.72 14.29
CA GLN A 267 26.87 -33.04 14.98
C GLN A 267 25.81 -33.52 13.99
N ASP A 268 25.69 -32.89 12.82
CA ASP A 268 24.77 -33.33 11.76
C ASP A 268 25.12 -34.74 11.26
N ILE A 269 26.42 -35.09 11.18
CA ILE A 269 26.88 -36.44 10.86
C ILE A 269 26.46 -37.45 11.94
N LEU A 270 26.58 -37.11 13.23
CA LEU A 270 26.14 -37.97 14.34
C LEU A 270 24.62 -38.20 14.31
N ASP A 271 23.85 -37.13 14.09
CA ASP A 271 22.39 -37.19 14.04
C ASP A 271 21.91 -38.00 12.82
N TYR A 272 22.53 -37.79 11.66
CA TYR A 272 22.25 -38.57 10.45
C TYR A 272 22.58 -40.06 10.66
N PHE A 273 23.73 -40.35 11.29
CA PHE A 273 24.12 -41.73 11.63
C PHE A 273 23.06 -42.38 12.53
N ASP A 274 22.69 -41.74 13.63
CA ASP A 274 21.75 -42.30 14.60
C ASP A 274 20.35 -42.51 14.00
N ALA A 275 19.86 -41.54 13.22
CA ALA A 275 18.59 -41.66 12.50
C ALA A 275 18.61 -42.82 11.50
N SER A 276 19.69 -42.95 10.71
CA SER A 276 19.85 -44.01 9.71
C SER A 276 20.04 -45.41 10.32
N VAL A 277 20.53 -45.48 11.56
CA VAL A 277 20.59 -46.76 12.29
C VAL A 277 19.21 -47.14 12.81
N ILE A 278 18.44 -46.16 13.30
CA ILE A 278 17.08 -46.38 13.81
C ILE A 278 16.13 -46.82 12.69
N ASP A 279 16.21 -46.20 11.52
CA ASP A 279 15.35 -46.54 10.37
C ASP A 279 15.81 -47.80 9.60
N GLY A 280 16.99 -48.33 9.92
CA GLY A 280 17.57 -49.53 9.32
C GLY A 280 18.17 -49.33 7.94
N THR A 281 18.31 -48.08 7.47
CA THR A 281 18.97 -47.74 6.21
C THR A 281 20.50 -47.75 6.30
N LEU A 282 21.04 -47.73 7.52
CA LEU A 282 22.45 -47.94 7.84
C LEU A 282 22.61 -49.10 8.82
N VAL A 283 23.25 -50.19 8.39
CA VAL A 283 23.45 -51.38 9.21
C VAL A 283 24.91 -51.79 9.25
N GLY A 284 25.34 -52.36 10.37
CA GLY A 284 26.70 -52.88 10.51
C GLY A 284 26.98 -54.03 9.53
N TYR A 285 28.18 -54.04 8.94
CA TYR A 285 28.58 -55.05 7.95
C TYR A 285 29.49 -56.11 8.57
N GLY A 286 29.16 -57.39 8.42
CA GLY A 286 30.03 -58.51 8.81
C GLY A 286 29.30 -59.70 9.45
N PRO A 287 29.99 -60.84 9.63
CA PRO A 287 29.36 -62.06 10.15
C PRO A 287 29.08 -61.99 11.67
N GLY A 288 27.90 -62.47 12.05
CA GLY A 288 27.47 -62.61 13.45
C GLY A 288 27.56 -61.30 14.22
N ASN A 289 28.16 -61.34 15.41
CA ASN A 289 28.32 -60.15 16.27
C ASN A 289 29.25 -59.08 15.68
N SER A 290 29.95 -59.35 14.57
CA SER A 290 30.87 -58.38 13.95
C SER A 290 30.12 -57.17 13.40
N ALA A 291 28.91 -57.36 12.86
CA ALA A 291 28.07 -56.28 12.34
C ALA A 291 27.79 -55.23 13.41
N SER A 292 27.17 -55.62 14.53
CA SER A 292 26.85 -54.72 15.64
C SER A 292 28.11 -54.07 16.25
N LYS A 293 29.22 -54.82 16.38
CA LYS A 293 30.48 -54.28 16.89
C LYS A 293 31.09 -53.20 15.98
N ARG A 294 31.03 -53.39 14.66
CA ARG A 294 31.55 -52.41 13.68
C ARG A 294 30.69 -51.16 13.61
N LEU A 295 29.37 -51.32 13.65
CA LEU A 295 28.46 -50.18 13.73
C LEU A 295 28.75 -49.32 14.98
N LYS A 296 28.87 -49.96 16.14
CA LYS A 296 29.24 -49.27 17.39
C LYS A 296 30.63 -48.64 17.32
N ALA A 297 31.61 -49.35 16.72
CA ALA A 297 32.95 -48.80 16.54
C ALA A 297 32.95 -47.56 15.65
N LEU A 298 32.18 -47.57 14.55
CA LEU A 298 32.07 -46.42 13.64
C LEU A 298 31.47 -45.21 14.36
N ARG A 299 30.40 -45.40 15.14
CA ARG A 299 29.80 -44.33 15.95
C ARG A 299 30.80 -43.73 16.93
N ASN A 300 31.51 -44.58 17.70
CA ASN A 300 32.56 -44.13 18.62
C ASN A 300 33.69 -43.38 17.89
N MET A 301 33.99 -43.76 16.64
CA MET A 301 35.00 -43.06 15.85
C MET A 301 34.54 -41.65 15.47
N ILE A 302 33.27 -41.47 15.11
CA ILE A 302 32.66 -40.16 14.81
C ILE A 302 32.62 -39.29 16.08
N GLU A 303 32.22 -39.85 17.23
CA GLU A 303 32.28 -39.13 18.52
C GLU A 303 33.70 -38.67 18.86
N SER A 304 34.71 -39.53 18.63
CA SER A 304 36.10 -39.15 18.84
C SER A 304 36.55 -38.03 17.88
N ALA A 305 36.04 -37.99 16.65
CA ALA A 305 36.30 -36.88 15.74
C ALA A 305 35.64 -35.59 16.25
N SER A 306 34.40 -35.67 16.76
CA SER A 306 33.70 -34.55 17.40
C SER A 306 34.48 -33.97 18.58
N ASP A 307 35.00 -34.83 19.47
CA ASP A 307 35.83 -34.40 20.61
C ASP A 307 37.10 -33.66 20.15
N LEU A 308 37.74 -34.14 19.08
CA LEU A 308 38.92 -33.51 18.49
C LEU A 308 38.58 -32.15 17.86
N ILE A 309 37.46 -32.03 17.15
CA ILE A 309 36.97 -30.77 16.58
C ILE A 309 36.66 -29.76 17.69
N ASN A 310 35.97 -30.19 18.75
CA ASN A 310 35.67 -29.36 19.92
C ASN A 310 36.94 -28.90 20.67
N ALA A 311 38.00 -29.70 20.62
CA ALA A 311 39.31 -29.36 21.14
C ALA A 311 40.19 -28.56 20.15
N SER A 312 39.64 -28.17 18.99
CA SER A 312 40.35 -27.53 17.86
C SER A 312 41.56 -28.31 17.34
N ALA A 313 41.62 -29.62 17.57
CA ALA A 313 42.68 -30.52 17.13
C ALA A 313 42.45 -31.01 15.70
N TYR A 314 42.32 -30.09 14.74
CA TYR A 314 41.81 -30.38 13.39
C TYR A 314 42.65 -31.39 12.60
N ALA A 315 43.99 -31.38 12.72
CA ALA A 315 44.83 -32.37 12.04
C ALA A 315 44.51 -33.81 12.50
N GLN A 316 44.30 -34.01 13.80
CA GLN A 316 43.94 -35.31 14.36
C GLN A 316 42.50 -35.69 14.02
N ALA A 317 41.60 -34.69 13.97
CA ALA A 317 40.23 -34.89 13.54
C ALA A 317 40.18 -35.36 12.07
N ILE A 318 40.96 -34.74 11.18
CA ILE A 318 41.10 -35.14 9.77
C ILE A 318 41.60 -36.58 9.65
N ASP A 319 42.68 -36.94 10.36
CA ASP A 319 43.20 -38.33 10.36
C ASP A 319 42.12 -39.35 10.78
N GLN A 320 41.33 -38.98 11.79
CA GLN A 320 40.22 -39.80 12.28
C GLN A 320 39.08 -39.89 11.25
N LEU A 321 38.68 -38.77 10.64
CA LEU A 321 37.63 -38.70 9.61
C LEU A 321 38.04 -39.44 8.34
N GLU A 322 39.28 -39.34 7.86
CA GLU A 322 39.78 -40.14 6.73
C GLU A 322 39.72 -41.65 7.02
N SER A 323 39.99 -42.04 8.27
CA SER A 323 39.85 -43.42 8.73
C SER A 323 38.40 -43.87 8.73
N ILE A 324 37.45 -42.99 9.04
CA ILE A 324 36.00 -43.25 8.97
C ILE A 324 35.56 -43.36 7.50
N ALA A 325 35.98 -42.43 6.64
CA ALA A 325 35.66 -42.42 5.21
C ALA A 325 36.05 -43.73 4.51
N LYS A 326 37.26 -44.26 4.78
CA LYS A 326 37.71 -45.58 4.26
C LYS A 326 36.92 -46.79 4.77
N LYS A 327 35.99 -46.60 5.71
CA LYS A 327 35.12 -47.65 6.28
C LYS A 327 33.64 -47.48 5.88
N THR A 328 33.36 -46.47 5.05
CA THR A 328 32.01 -46.14 4.57
C THR A 328 31.98 -45.91 3.05
N ASP A 329 33.08 -46.16 2.34
CA ASP A 329 33.27 -45.78 0.92
C ASP A 329 32.66 -46.78 -0.07
N GLY A 330 32.12 -47.91 0.40
CA GLY A 330 31.55 -48.96 -0.44
C GLY A 330 32.61 -49.85 -1.09
N VAL A 331 33.89 -49.66 -0.78
CA VAL A 331 35.00 -50.43 -1.32
C VAL A 331 35.29 -51.63 -0.41
N SER A 332 35.39 -52.82 -1.02
CA SER A 332 35.53 -54.07 -0.24
C SER A 332 36.82 -54.21 0.58
N LYS A 333 37.84 -53.36 0.36
CA LYS A 333 39.18 -53.46 0.99
C LYS A 333 39.78 -52.06 1.23
N PRO A 334 40.06 -51.66 2.49
CA PRO A 334 39.69 -52.35 3.74
C PRO A 334 38.18 -52.54 3.85
N GLN A 335 37.74 -53.47 4.70
CA GLN A 335 36.31 -53.79 4.78
C GLN A 335 35.52 -52.65 5.44
N ASP A 336 34.44 -52.23 4.80
CA ASP A 336 33.47 -51.31 5.37
C ASP A 336 32.88 -51.78 6.70
N PHE A 337 32.60 -50.82 7.56
CA PHE A 337 31.97 -51.09 8.85
C PHE A 337 30.46 -51.11 8.76
N VAL A 338 29.90 -50.43 7.76
CA VAL A 338 28.46 -50.28 7.54
C VAL A 338 28.11 -50.46 6.06
N VAL A 339 26.87 -50.85 5.81
CA VAL A 339 26.26 -50.95 4.49
C VAL A 339 24.83 -50.44 4.57
N GLY A 340 24.19 -50.24 3.42
CA GLY A 340 22.80 -49.81 3.31
C GLY A 340 22.63 -48.54 2.48
N GLY A 341 21.39 -48.11 2.28
CA GLY A 341 21.07 -46.96 1.41
C GLY A 341 21.66 -45.63 1.92
N ALA A 342 21.86 -45.51 3.23
CA ALA A 342 22.39 -44.30 3.86
C ALA A 342 23.93 -44.21 3.86
N ALA A 343 24.65 -45.31 3.56
CA ALA A 343 26.10 -45.37 3.73
C ALA A 343 26.86 -44.39 2.83
N ALA A 344 26.42 -44.24 1.57
CA ALA A 344 27.05 -43.32 0.62
C ALA A 344 26.90 -41.86 1.04
N VAL A 345 25.71 -41.46 1.50
CA VAL A 345 25.44 -40.10 2.00
C VAL A 345 26.26 -39.80 3.25
N LEU A 346 26.34 -40.76 4.19
CA LEU A 346 27.20 -40.63 5.37
C LEU A 346 28.67 -40.39 4.95
N ASN A 347 29.17 -41.16 3.98
CA ASN A 347 30.53 -40.99 3.46
C ASN A 347 30.75 -39.61 2.82
N THR A 348 29.77 -39.11 2.04
CA THR A 348 29.80 -37.76 1.48
C THR A 348 29.91 -36.71 2.56
N MET A 349 29.01 -36.71 3.57
CA MET A 349 29.05 -35.74 4.67
C MET A 349 30.41 -35.74 5.40
N ILE A 350 31.02 -36.92 5.60
CA ILE A 350 32.35 -37.05 6.21
C ILE A 350 33.43 -36.40 5.33
N ASN A 351 33.40 -36.64 4.02
CA ASN A 351 34.39 -36.07 3.10
C ASN A 351 34.26 -34.55 2.97
N ASP A 352 33.03 -34.02 3.00
CA ASP A 352 32.77 -32.58 2.99
C ASP A 352 33.38 -31.92 4.24
N LEU A 353 33.14 -32.49 5.43
CA LEU A 353 33.76 -32.01 6.67
C LEU A 353 35.29 -32.10 6.65
N ILE A 354 35.87 -33.13 6.01
CA ILE A 354 37.34 -33.21 5.83
C ILE A 354 37.84 -32.03 4.99
N ALA A 355 37.15 -31.70 3.89
CA ALA A 355 37.51 -30.58 3.03
C ALA A 355 37.43 -29.25 3.78
N ASP A 356 36.36 -29.03 4.54
CA ASP A 356 36.14 -27.81 5.33
C ASP A 356 37.15 -27.63 6.47
N LEU A 357 37.59 -28.73 7.10
CA LEU A 357 38.65 -28.67 8.11
C LEU A 357 40.05 -28.41 7.51
N ALA A 358 40.22 -28.63 6.20
CA ALA A 358 41.50 -28.52 5.50
C ALA A 358 41.71 -27.16 4.79
N SER A 359 40.65 -26.36 4.63
CA SER A 359 40.69 -25.00 4.04
C SER A 359 41.21 -23.95 5.01
#